data_AF-A0A8S0SFJ4-F1
#
_entry.id   AF-A0A8S0SFJ4-F1
#
_cell.length_a   1.000
_cell.length_b   1.000
_cell.length_c   1.000
_cell.angle_alpha   90.00
_cell.angle_beta   90.00
_cell.angle_gamma   90.00
#
_symmetry.space_group_name_H-M   'P 1'
#
loop_
_entity.id
_entity.type
_entity.pdbx_description
1 polymer ?
#
loop_
_entity_poly.entity_id
_entity_poly.type
_entity_poly.pdbx_seq_one_letter_code
_entity_poly.pdbx_strand_id
1 'polypeptide(L)'
;MGKIEYLEGDSKMALRRVLGFSDGELMRSDAKPCSRLMRQTAGIFSVGGALGFWILCRLHYGPRITVPRSLRWATCGAVSTSATTALLVRLFSPECEPQNIAAYDKNK
;
A
#
# COMPACT_ATOMS: atom_id res chain seq x y z
N MET A 1 -10.04 -11.01 23.14
CA MET A 1 -9.70 -10.03 22.09
C MET A 1 -8.72 -10.54 21.02
N GLY A 2 -8.09 -11.72 21.12
CA GLY A 2 -7.12 -12.21 20.11
C GLY A 2 -7.65 -13.09 18.97
N LYS A 3 -8.93 -13.50 18.99
CA LYS A 3 -9.49 -14.47 18.03
C LYS A 3 -10.07 -13.82 16.76
N ILE A 4 -10.37 -12.51 16.82
CA ILE A 4 -10.95 -11.75 15.69
C ILE A 4 -9.84 -11.24 14.74
N GLU A 5 -8.67 -10.84 15.25
CA GLU A 5 -7.51 -10.50 14.39
C GLU A 5 -6.94 -11.70 13.64
N TYR A 6 -6.95 -12.90 14.25
CA TYR A 6 -6.45 -14.12 13.58
C TYR A 6 -7.31 -14.51 12.37
N LEU A 7 -8.65 -14.39 12.47
CA LEU A 7 -9.58 -14.72 11.39
C LEU A 7 -9.55 -13.71 10.24
N GLU A 8 -9.30 -12.42 10.52
CA GLU A 8 -9.10 -11.42 9.47
C GLU A 8 -7.72 -11.55 8.79
N GLY A 9 -6.72 -12.08 9.51
CA GLY A 9 -5.40 -12.42 8.96
C GLY A 9 -5.45 -13.58 7.96
N ASP A 10 -6.21 -14.63 8.26
CA ASP A 10 -6.32 -15.85 7.45
C ASP A 10 -6.95 -15.58 6.06
N SER A 11 -8.06 -14.82 6.03
CA SER A 11 -8.75 -14.43 4.80
C SER A 11 -7.89 -13.54 3.89
N LYS A 12 -7.07 -12.65 4.49
CA LYS A 12 -6.12 -11.80 3.76
C LYS A 12 -4.96 -12.61 3.19
N MET A 13 -4.45 -13.63 3.89
CA MET A 13 -3.37 -14.50 3.37
C MET A 13 -3.86 -15.45 2.28
N ALA A 14 -5.09 -15.97 2.37
CA ALA A 14 -5.69 -16.85 1.37
C ALA A 14 -5.88 -16.15 0.00
N LEU A 15 -6.44 -14.93 0.00
CA LEU A 15 -6.60 -14.13 -1.22
C LEU A 15 -5.24 -13.72 -1.84
N ARG A 16 -4.18 -13.63 -1.03
CA ARG A 16 -2.84 -13.21 -1.46
C ARG A 16 -2.00 -14.35 -2.06
N ARG A 17 -2.16 -15.58 -1.59
CA ARG A 17 -1.57 -16.77 -2.25
C ARG A 17 -2.16 -17.00 -3.64
N VAL A 18 -3.46 -16.76 -3.80
CA VAL A 18 -4.14 -16.84 -5.11
C VAL A 18 -3.59 -15.82 -6.11
N LEU A 19 -3.12 -14.65 -5.63
CA LEU A 19 -2.46 -13.63 -6.44
C LEU A 19 -0.96 -13.90 -6.71
N GLY A 20 -0.43 -15.06 -6.30
CA GLY A 20 0.95 -15.47 -6.58
C GLY A 20 2.03 -14.78 -5.77
N PHE A 21 1.67 -14.06 -4.70
CA PHE A 21 2.67 -13.46 -3.81
C PHE A 21 3.37 -14.54 -2.97
N SER A 22 4.68 -14.66 -3.15
CA SER A 22 5.55 -15.55 -2.36
C SER A 22 5.72 -15.01 -0.93
N ASP A 23 5.90 -15.91 0.05
CA ASP A 23 6.04 -15.56 1.47
C ASP A 23 7.24 -14.61 1.75
N GLY A 24 8.26 -14.57 0.87
CA GLY A 24 9.36 -13.60 0.91
C GLY A 24 8.97 -12.16 0.51
N GLU A 25 8.00 -12.03 -0.41
CA GLU A 25 7.42 -10.75 -0.88
C GLU A 25 6.33 -10.23 0.06
N LEU A 26 6.13 -10.86 1.23
CA LEU A 26 5.08 -10.50 2.16
C LEU A 26 5.65 -9.60 3.26
N MET A 27 5.67 -8.29 3.05
CA MET A 27 6.14 -7.31 4.05
C MET A 27 5.34 -7.43 5.35
N ARG A 28 5.91 -8.14 6.33
CA ARG A 28 5.28 -8.36 7.64
C ARG A 28 5.40 -7.09 8.49
N SER A 29 4.39 -6.80 9.30
CA SER A 29 4.37 -5.64 10.20
C SER A 29 5.57 -5.58 11.17
N ASP A 30 6.18 -6.74 11.43
CA ASP A 30 7.28 -6.92 12.38
C ASP A 30 8.67 -6.74 11.74
N ALA A 31 8.75 -6.70 10.40
CA ALA A 31 9.96 -6.34 9.67
C ALA A 31 10.17 -4.81 9.74
N LYS A 32 10.67 -4.32 10.87
CA LYS A 32 11.16 -2.94 11.04
C LYS A 32 12.62 -2.92 10.55
N PRO A 33 13.03 -2.02 9.62
CA PRO A 33 12.50 -0.69 9.33
C PRO A 33 11.58 -0.57 8.09
N CYS A 34 11.54 -1.59 7.24
CA CYS A 34 10.88 -1.52 5.92
C CYS A 34 9.36 -1.37 5.98
N SER A 35 8.70 -2.02 6.95
CA SER A 35 7.26 -1.86 7.17
C SER A 35 6.87 -0.46 7.66
N ARG A 36 7.76 0.25 8.38
CA ARG A 36 7.52 1.65 8.79
C ARG A 36 7.70 2.59 7.61
N LEU A 37 8.74 2.38 6.81
CA LEU A 37 9.00 3.15 5.61
C LEU A 37 7.84 3.02 4.62
N MET A 38 7.39 1.79 4.33
CA MET A 38 6.21 1.54 3.49
C MET A 38 4.94 2.21 4.03
N ARG A 39 4.68 2.18 5.34
CA ARG A 39 3.50 2.83 5.92
C ARG A 39 3.54 4.35 5.76
N GLN A 40 4.71 4.95 5.98
CA GLN A 40 4.89 6.40 5.82
C GLN A 40 4.76 6.82 4.36
N THR A 41 5.42 6.11 3.45
CA THR A 41 5.33 6.42 2.01
C THR A 41 3.92 6.17 1.50
N ALA A 42 3.29 5.05 1.80
CA ALA A 42 1.92 4.78 1.39
C ALA A 42 0.96 5.88 1.87
N GLY A 43 1.09 6.35 3.12
CA GLY A 43 0.28 7.45 3.63
C GLY A 43 0.51 8.78 2.90
N ILE A 44 1.78 9.17 2.73
CA ILE A 44 2.15 10.43 2.06
C ILE A 44 1.71 10.41 0.60
N PHE A 45 1.98 9.32 -0.12
CA PHE A 45 1.65 9.20 -1.53
C PHE A 45 0.14 9.02 -1.76
N SER A 46 -0.60 8.36 -0.87
CA SER A 46 -2.08 8.35 -0.92
C SER A 46 -2.66 9.76 -0.86
N VAL A 47 -2.24 10.56 0.12
CA VAL A 47 -2.75 11.93 0.29
C VAL A 47 -2.26 12.84 -0.83
N GLY A 48 -0.98 12.74 -1.19
CA GLY A 48 -0.38 13.51 -2.28
C GLY A 48 -1.00 13.19 -3.63
N GLY A 49 -1.24 11.91 -3.93
CA GLY A 49 -1.92 11.45 -5.13
C GLY A 49 -3.36 11.90 -5.20
N ALA A 50 -4.09 11.85 -4.08
CA ALA A 50 -5.46 12.36 -4.01
C ALA A 50 -5.53 13.86 -4.31
N LEU A 51 -4.68 14.66 -3.66
CA LEU A 51 -4.64 16.11 -3.86
C LEU A 51 -4.15 16.49 -5.26
N GLY A 52 -3.13 15.80 -5.78
CA GLY A 52 -2.61 16.01 -7.12
C GLY A 52 -3.66 15.71 -8.19
N PHE A 53 -4.30 14.54 -8.13
CA PHE A 53 -5.35 14.18 -9.08
C PHE A 53 -6.61 15.03 -8.93
N TRP A 54 -6.91 15.52 -7.73
CA TRP A 54 -7.99 16.49 -7.52
C TRP A 54 -7.74 17.80 -8.27
N ILE A 55 -6.52 18.34 -8.20
CA ILE A 55 -6.12 19.56 -8.94
C ILE A 55 -6.11 19.29 -10.45
N LEU A 56 -5.54 18.17 -10.89
CA LEU A 56 -5.55 17.73 -12.30
C LEU A 56 -6.97 17.61 -12.84
N CYS A 57 -7.91 17.08 -12.06
CA CYS A 57 -9.32 16.99 -12.43
C CYS A 57 -9.92 18.39 -12.69
N ARG A 58 -9.57 19.38 -11.86
CA ARG A 58 -10.01 20.78 -12.05
C ARG A 58 -9.34 21.48 -13.22
N LEU A 59 -8.09 21.16 -13.54
CA LEU A 59 -7.42 21.66 -14.74
C LEU A 59 -8.00 21.03 -16.01
N HIS A 60 -8.33 19.74 -15.98
CA HIS A 60 -8.82 19.01 -17.15
C HIS A 60 -10.28 19.35 -17.52
N TYR A 61 -11.16 19.49 -16.53
CA TYR A 61 -12.59 19.77 -16.77
C TYR A 61 -13.02 21.21 -16.44
N GLY A 62 -12.13 22.03 -15.89
CA GLY A 62 -12.42 23.39 -15.46
C GLY A 62 -13.12 23.49 -14.07
N PRO A 63 -13.49 24.72 -13.65
CA PRO A 63 -14.00 25.00 -12.30
C PRO A 63 -15.40 24.43 -12.01
N ARG A 64 -16.15 23.99 -13.04
CA ARG A 64 -17.52 23.44 -12.94
C ARG A 64 -17.54 21.92 -12.82
N ILE A 65 -16.71 21.35 -11.94
CA ILE A 65 -16.67 19.90 -11.69
C ILE A 65 -17.67 19.51 -10.59
N THR A 66 -18.44 18.43 -10.81
CA THR A 66 -19.31 17.84 -9.78
C THR A 66 -18.48 17.08 -8.74
N VAL A 67 -18.80 17.24 -7.45
CA VAL A 67 -18.14 16.57 -6.31
C VAL A 67 -17.94 15.05 -6.50
N PRO A 68 -18.91 14.25 -6.97
CA PRO A 68 -18.68 12.80 -7.15
C PRO A 68 -17.63 12.46 -8.21
N ARG A 69 -17.46 13.29 -9.25
CA ARG A 69 -16.47 13.06 -10.32
C ARG A 69 -15.06 13.37 -9.84
N SER A 70 -14.89 14.47 -9.10
CA SER A 70 -13.58 14.84 -8.56
C SER A 70 -13.12 13.88 -7.46
N LEU A 71 -14.05 13.30 -6.69
CA LEU A 71 -13.76 12.20 -5.75
C LEU A 71 -13.23 10.93 -6.44
N ARG A 72 -13.79 10.56 -7.60
CA ARG A 72 -13.29 9.42 -8.41
C ARG A 72 -11.87 9.68 -8.94
N TRP A 73 -11.57 10.90 -9.35
CA TRP A 73 -10.22 11.28 -9.76
C TRP A 73 -9.24 11.24 -8.59
N ALA A 74 -9.61 11.83 -7.44
CA ALA A 74 -8.78 11.80 -6.25
C ALA A 74 -8.51 10.37 -5.76
N THR A 75 -9.52 9.50 -5.75
CA THR A 75 -9.35 8.08 -5.37
C THR A 75 -8.44 7.34 -6.35
N CYS A 76 -8.60 7.55 -7.66
CA CYS A 76 -7.68 6.99 -8.67
C CYS A 76 -6.24 7.45 -8.43
N GLY A 77 -6.05 8.75 -8.17
CA GLY A 77 -4.73 9.31 -7.85
C GLY A 77 -4.12 8.72 -6.58
N ALA A 78 -4.92 8.56 -5.52
CA ALA A 78 -4.48 7.94 -4.28
C ALA A 78 -4.02 6.50 -4.50
N VAL A 79 -4.84 5.69 -5.17
CA VAL A 79 -4.55 4.26 -5.39
C VAL A 79 -3.35 4.07 -6.30
N SER A 80 -3.28 4.79 -7.43
CA SER A 80 -2.18 4.67 -8.39
C SER A 80 -0.84 5.04 -7.78
N THR A 81 -0.73 6.23 -7.18
CA THR A 81 0.52 6.71 -6.59
C THR A 81 0.96 5.86 -5.38
N SER A 82 0.02 5.34 -4.60
CA SER A 82 0.33 4.44 -3.48
C SER A 82 0.83 3.07 -3.96
N ALA A 83 0.21 2.51 -5.01
CA ALA A 83 0.66 1.26 -5.60
C ALA A 83 2.05 1.40 -6.21
N THR A 84 2.29 2.48 -6.97
CA THR A 84 3.60 2.75 -7.55
C THR A 84 4.67 2.91 -6.49
N THR A 85 4.38 3.60 -5.39
CA THR A 85 5.37 3.77 -4.30
C THR A 85 5.59 2.52 -3.48
N ALA A 86 4.58 1.66 -3.30
CA ALA A 86 4.80 0.33 -2.74
C ALA A 86 5.77 -0.50 -3.58
N LEU A 87 5.63 -0.46 -4.92
CA LEU A 87 6.54 -1.13 -5.85
C LEU A 87 7.95 -0.51 -5.86
N LEU A 88 8.07 0.82 -5.81
CA LEU A 88 9.37 1.49 -5.78
C LEU A 88 10.13 1.21 -4.48
N VAL A 89 9.43 1.14 -3.35
CA VAL A 89 10.07 0.73 -2.09
C VAL A 89 10.58 -0.70 -2.20
N ARG A 90 9.81 -1.63 -2.79
CA ARG A 90 10.28 -2.99 -3.06
C ARG A 90 11.53 -3.03 -3.95
N LEU A 91 11.52 -2.29 -5.06
CA LEU A 91 12.64 -2.28 -6.01
C LEU A 91 13.93 -1.66 -5.43
N PHE A 92 13.82 -0.57 -4.68
CA PHE A 92 14.99 0.20 -4.22
C PHE A 92 15.51 -0.19 -2.84
N SER A 93 14.81 -1.07 -2.11
CA SER A 93 15.27 -1.57 -0.81
C SER A 93 15.41 -3.09 -0.78
N PRO A 94 16.39 -3.67 -1.51
CA PRO A 94 16.65 -5.10 -1.52
C PRO A 94 17.03 -5.64 -0.13
N GLU A 95 17.52 -4.78 0.76
CA GLU A 95 17.83 -5.09 2.17
C GLU A 95 16.60 -5.53 2.99
N CYS A 96 15.38 -5.29 2.49
CA CYS A 96 14.15 -5.61 3.19
C CYS A 96 13.74 -7.08 3.10
N GLU A 97 14.13 -7.79 2.04
CA GLU A 97 13.81 -9.20 1.85
C GLU A 97 14.48 -10.13 2.88
N PRO A 98 15.81 -10.06 3.13
CA PRO A 98 16.45 -10.91 4.13
C PRO A 98 15.95 -10.63 5.56
N GLN A 99 15.57 -9.39 5.86
CA GLN A 99 15.01 -9.02 7.17
C GLN A 99 13.59 -9.55 7.36
N ASN A 100 12.80 -9.62 6.28
CA ASN A 100 11.46 -10.19 6.30
C ASN A 100 11.48 -11.70 6.52
N ILE A 101 12.43 -12.40 5.87
CA ILE A 101 12.68 -13.83 6.05
C ILE A 101 13.15 -14.11 7.49
N ALA A 102 14.11 -13.34 8.01
CA ALA A 102 14.60 -13.48 9.38
C ALA A 102 13.49 -13.26 10.43
N ALA A 103 12.54 -12.34 10.17
CA ALA A 103 11.38 -12.12 11.04
C ALA A 103 10.35 -13.25 10.97
N TYR A 104 10.25 -13.95 9.84
CA TYR A 104 9.40 -15.13 9.65
C TYR A 104 9.94 -16.34 10.43
N ASP A 105 11.23 -16.63 10.27
CA ASP A 105 11.90 -17.73 10.99
C ASP A 105 11.87 -17.55 12.51
N LYS A 106 11.92 -16.30 13.00
CA LYS A 106 11.82 -16.01 14.44
C LYS A 106 10.44 -16.28 15.06
N ASN A 107 9.39 -16.30 14.25
CA ASN A 107 8.00 -16.50 14.69
C ASN A 107 7.51 -17.93 14.42
N LYS A 108 8.38 -18.81 13.94
CA LYS A 108 8.10 -20.23 13.72
C LYS A 108 8.74 -21.06 14.83
#